data_AF-A0A7W2S0J4-F1
#
_entry.id   AF-A0A7W2S0J4-F1
#
_cell.length_a   1.000
_cell.length_b   1.000
_cell.length_c   1.000
_cell.angle_alpha   90.00
_cell.angle_beta   90.00
_cell.angle_gamma   90.00
#
_symmetry.space_group_name_H-M   'P 1'
#
loop_
_entity.id
_entity.type
_entity.pdbx_description
1 polymer ?
#
loop_
_entity_poly.entity_id
_entity_poly.type
_entity_poly.pdbx_seq_one_letter_code
_entity_poly.pdbx_strand_id
1 'polypeptide(L)'
;MFILSPLIILSICFVLFIVLSVFIYRQKSHFYRINKMLKTQVETQKLFINELQSAQKTVKKQFVDIKDNLKNYYLENEQVSKQLEHRIKKLQQESALQKNLLEQLQNQQPQDKLYSRAFKLVELGADIEEVVRECDIPLAEAEMLISVHRNKTSPS
;
A
#
# COMPACT_ATOMS: atom_id res chain seq x y z
N MET A 1 6.33 30.17 -105.92
CA MET A 1 6.04 30.79 -104.61
C MET A 1 5.36 29.84 -103.60
N PHE A 2 5.25 28.54 -103.85
CA PHE A 2 4.52 27.58 -102.99
C PHE A 2 5.40 26.67 -102.10
N ILE A 3 6.73 26.70 -102.28
CA ILE A 3 7.68 25.79 -101.59
C ILE A 3 8.25 26.42 -100.31
N LEU A 4 8.15 27.75 -100.17
CA LEU A 4 8.61 28.48 -98.99
C LEU A 4 7.70 28.26 -97.77
N SER A 5 6.39 28.02 -97.98
CA SER A 5 5.44 27.76 -96.89
C SER A 5 5.68 26.45 -96.12
N PRO A 6 5.95 25.28 -96.74
CA PRO A 6 6.21 24.05 -95.98
C PRO A 6 7.54 24.08 -95.19
N LEU A 7 8.57 24.77 -95.68
CA LEU A 7 9.85 24.89 -94.98
C LEU A 7 9.74 25.71 -93.68
N ILE A 8 8.92 26.77 -93.69
CA ILE A 8 8.66 27.59 -92.50
C ILE A 8 7.92 26.77 -91.44
N ILE A 9 6.93 25.96 -91.84
CA ILE A 9 6.17 25.09 -90.93
C ILE A 9 7.08 24.05 -90.26
N LEU A 10 8.00 23.44 -91.01
CA LEU A 10 8.96 22.46 -90.47
C LEU A 10 9.88 23.08 -89.40
N SER A 11 10.39 24.30 -89.66
CA SER A 11 11.24 25.03 -88.72
C SER A 11 10.50 25.35 -87.42
N ILE A 12 9.25 25.81 -87.51
CA ILE A 12 8.41 26.09 -86.33
C ILE A 12 8.16 24.81 -85.53
N CYS A 13 7.84 23.69 -86.19
CA CYS A 13 7.67 22.40 -85.51
C CYS A 13 8.95 21.95 -84.78
N PHE A 14 10.12 22.15 -85.38
CA PHE A 14 11.40 21.78 -84.77
C PHE A 14 11.69 22.63 -83.52
N VAL A 15 11.44 23.94 -83.59
CA VAL A 15 11.59 24.85 -82.44
C VAL A 15 10.63 24.47 -81.31
N LEU A 16 9.37 24.18 -81.62
CA LEU A 16 8.39 23.72 -80.63
C LEU A 16 8.81 22.40 -79.97
N PHE A 17 9.35 21.46 -80.75
CA PHE A 17 9.85 20.19 -80.21
C PHE A 17 11.01 20.38 -79.23
N ILE A 18 11.95 21.28 -79.53
CA ILE A 18 13.05 21.63 -78.63
C ILE A 18 12.53 22.28 -77.35
N VAL A 19 11.60 23.23 -77.46
CA VAL A 19 11.02 23.91 -76.29
C VAL A 19 10.27 22.92 -75.39
N LEU A 20 9.48 22.00 -75.97
CA LEU A 20 8.79 20.95 -75.22
C LEU A 20 9.77 19.99 -74.55
N SER A 21 10.84 19.60 -75.24
CA SER A 21 11.88 18.74 -74.67
C SER A 21 12.54 19.41 -73.45
N VAL A 22 12.94 20.67 -73.58
CA VAL A 22 13.53 21.45 -72.47
C VAL A 22 12.54 21.61 -71.31
N PHE A 23 11.27 21.86 -71.61
CA PHE A 23 10.21 21.95 -70.60
C PHE A 23 10.05 20.63 -69.83
N ILE A 24 10.02 19.48 -70.53
CA ILE A 24 9.95 18.14 -69.91
C ILE A 24 11.19 17.87 -69.05
N TYR A 25 12.39 18.20 -69.52
CA TYR A 25 13.63 18.03 -68.72
C TYR A 25 13.62 18.89 -67.45
N ARG A 26 13.17 20.14 -67.55
CA ARG A 26 13.03 21.03 -66.38
C ARG A 26 11.99 20.51 -65.39
N GLN A 27 10.84 20.06 -65.88
CA GLN A 27 9.76 19.53 -65.03
C GLN A 27 10.19 18.24 -64.33
N LYS A 28 10.88 17.33 -65.04
CA LYS A 28 11.44 16.10 -64.48
C LYS A 28 12.48 16.38 -63.39
N SER A 29 13.35 17.36 -63.62
CA SER A 29 14.35 17.81 -62.62
C SER A 29 13.68 18.35 -61.35
N HIS A 30 12.67 19.20 -61.50
CA HIS A 30 11.91 19.74 -60.37
C HIS A 30 11.16 18.64 -59.60
N PHE A 31 10.49 17.73 -60.31
CA PHE A 31 9.77 16.61 -59.72
C PHE A 31 10.71 15.66 -58.95
N TYR A 32 11.92 15.41 -59.45
CA TYR A 32 12.92 14.60 -58.75
C TYR A 32 13.34 15.22 -57.41
N ARG A 33 13.51 16.56 -57.36
CA ARG A 33 13.86 17.28 -56.12
C ARG A 33 12.74 17.19 -55.08
N ILE A 34 11.48 17.41 -55.51
CA ILE A 34 10.32 17.30 -54.61
C ILE A 34 10.20 15.89 -54.06
N ASN A 35 10.28 14.86 -54.90
CA ASN A 35 10.19 13.47 -54.44
C ASN A 35 11.32 13.10 -53.49
N LYS A 36 12.53 13.62 -53.70
CA LYS A 36 13.64 13.42 -52.77
C LYS A 36 13.34 14.04 -51.41
N MET A 37 12.84 15.27 -51.38
CA MET A 37 12.48 15.95 -50.12
C MET A 37 11.32 15.25 -49.41
N LEU A 38 10.26 14.88 -50.14
CA LEU A 38 9.12 14.14 -49.61
C LEU A 38 9.55 12.79 -49.03
N LYS A 39 10.44 12.07 -49.73
CA LYS A 39 11.01 10.80 -49.25
C LYS A 39 11.76 10.99 -47.93
N THR A 40 12.60 12.03 -47.82
CA THR A 40 13.30 12.32 -46.56
C THR A 40 12.33 12.63 -45.43
N GLN A 41 11.29 13.44 -45.66
CA GLN A 41 10.28 13.75 -44.64
C GLN A 41 9.54 12.49 -44.17
N VAL A 42 9.18 11.60 -45.09
CA VAL A 42 8.55 10.32 -44.77
C VAL A 42 9.46 9.44 -43.92
N GLU A 43 10.76 9.35 -44.22
CA GLU A 43 11.71 8.59 -43.40
C GLU A 43 11.84 9.19 -41.99
N THR A 44 11.90 10.52 -41.85
CA THR A 44 11.90 11.17 -40.54
C THR A 44 10.62 10.88 -39.75
N GLN A 45 9.45 10.93 -40.39
CA GLN A 45 8.18 10.59 -39.74
C GLN A 45 8.13 9.13 -39.29
N LYS A 46 8.66 8.19 -40.09
CA LYS A 46 8.77 6.78 -39.70
C LYS A 46 9.64 6.58 -38.46
N LEU A 47 10.76 7.30 -38.35
CA LEU A 47 11.61 7.24 -37.16
C LEU A 47 10.84 7.71 -35.91
N PHE A 48 10.11 8.82 -36.03
CA PHE A 48 9.30 9.33 -34.92
C PHE A 48 8.19 8.33 -34.50
N ILE A 49 7.54 7.67 -35.46
CA ILE A 49 6.57 6.61 -35.18
C ILE A 49 7.23 5.44 -34.44
N ASN A 50 8.42 5.02 -34.86
CA ASN A 50 9.15 3.93 -34.20
C ASN A 50 9.55 4.29 -32.76
N GLU A 51 10.00 5.52 -32.53
CA GLU A 51 10.31 6.03 -31.19
C GLU A 51 9.07 6.05 -30.30
N LEU A 52 7.95 6.58 -30.80
CA LEU A 52 6.67 6.55 -30.09
C LEU A 52 6.20 5.13 -29.78
N GLN A 53 6.33 4.21 -30.74
CA GLN A 53 5.96 2.81 -30.54
C GLN A 53 6.87 2.12 -29.50
N SER A 54 8.17 2.45 -29.49
CA SER A 54 9.11 1.98 -28.46
C SER A 54 8.75 2.51 -27.08
N ALA A 55 8.46 3.82 -26.97
CA ALA A 55 8.01 4.44 -25.75
C ALA A 55 6.69 3.81 -25.25
N GLN A 56 5.73 3.59 -26.15
CA GLN A 56 4.47 2.92 -25.82
C GLN A 56 4.70 1.50 -25.30
N LYS A 57 5.62 0.73 -25.90
CA LYS A 57 5.97 -0.62 -25.45
C LYS A 57 6.58 -0.60 -24.05
N THR A 58 7.45 0.37 -23.75
CA THR A 58 8.03 0.55 -22.42
C THR A 58 6.98 0.87 -21.38
N VAL A 59 6.08 1.82 -21.66
CA VAL A 59 4.97 2.18 -20.76
C VAL A 59 4.05 0.98 -20.53
N LYS A 60 3.71 0.23 -21.59
CA LYS A 60 2.89 -0.98 -21.46
C LYS A 60 3.57 -2.05 -20.60
N LYS A 61 4.89 -2.22 -20.74
CA LYS A 61 5.66 -3.14 -19.90
C LYS A 61 5.63 -2.72 -18.43
N GLN A 62 5.92 -1.44 -18.14
CA GLN A 62 5.84 -0.90 -16.78
C GLN A 62 4.45 -1.06 -16.18
N PHE A 63 3.39 -0.86 -16.97
CA PHE A 63 2.02 -1.05 -16.52
C PHE A 63 1.73 -2.51 -16.13
N VAL A 64 2.21 -3.49 -16.92
CA VAL A 64 2.08 -4.91 -16.59
C VAL A 64 2.87 -5.24 -15.32
N ASP A 65 4.12 -4.79 -15.23
CA ASP A 65 4.97 -5.04 -14.06
C ASP A 65 4.35 -4.46 -12.77
N ILE A 66 3.81 -3.22 -12.82
CA ILE A 66 3.11 -2.59 -11.70
C ILE A 66 1.84 -3.38 -11.34
N LYS A 67 1.07 -3.81 -12.34
CA LYS A 67 -0.16 -4.59 -12.11
C LYS A 67 0.15 -5.91 -11.41
N ASP A 68 1.19 -6.61 -11.84
CA ASP A 68 1.61 -7.88 -11.25
C ASP A 68 2.16 -7.70 -9.83
N ASN A 69 2.96 -6.65 -9.61
CA ASN A 69 3.43 -6.29 -8.27
C ASN A 69 2.28 -5.96 -7.33
N LEU A 70 1.31 -5.14 -7.75
CA LEU A 70 0.12 -4.82 -6.95
C LEU A 70 -0.70 -6.07 -6.61
N LYS A 71 -0.84 -6.99 -7.56
CA LYS A 71 -1.52 -8.26 -7.31
C LYS A 71 -0.79 -9.09 -6.25
N ASN A 72 0.53 -9.17 -6.32
CA ASN A 72 1.33 -9.88 -5.32
C ASN A 72 1.22 -9.22 -3.95
N TYR A 73 1.35 -7.89 -3.87
CA TYR A 73 1.14 -7.13 -2.64
C TYR A 73 -0.25 -7.37 -2.03
N TYR A 74 -1.30 -7.41 -2.86
CA TYR A 74 -2.65 -7.70 -2.39
C TYR A 74 -2.76 -9.11 -1.78
N LEU A 75 -2.21 -10.12 -2.45
CA LEU A 75 -2.22 -11.50 -1.96
C LEU A 75 -1.43 -11.65 -0.65
N GLU A 76 -0.26 -11.03 -0.56
CA GLU A 76 0.55 -11.04 0.67
C GLU A 76 -0.19 -10.37 1.83
N ASN A 77 -0.79 -9.19 1.60
CA ASN A 77 -1.59 -8.51 2.61
C ASN A 77 -2.81 -9.33 3.05
N GLU A 78 -3.48 -10.00 2.11
CA GLU A 78 -4.60 -10.88 2.44
C GLU A 78 -4.15 -12.04 3.35
N GLN A 79 -3.00 -12.66 3.06
CA GLN A 79 -2.44 -13.73 3.88
C GLN A 79 -2.04 -13.24 5.27
N VAL A 80 -1.36 -12.09 5.35
CA VAL A 80 -0.96 -11.47 6.63
C VAL A 80 -2.19 -11.12 7.46
N SER A 81 -3.23 -10.57 6.84
CA SER A 81 -4.50 -10.25 7.50
C SER A 81 -5.16 -11.48 8.11
N LYS A 82 -5.27 -12.58 7.34
CA LYS A 82 -5.82 -13.86 7.85
C LYS A 82 -5.01 -14.41 9.02
N GLN A 83 -3.68 -14.32 8.95
CA GLN A 83 -2.82 -14.78 10.04
C GLN A 83 -2.99 -13.92 11.30
N LEU A 84 -3.07 -12.60 11.14
CA LEU A 84 -3.33 -11.67 12.24
C LEU A 84 -4.69 -11.94 12.87
N GLU A 85 -5.73 -12.15 12.08
CA GLU A 85 -7.08 -12.49 12.56
C GLU A 85 -7.05 -13.75 13.44
N HIS A 86 -6.38 -14.81 12.98
CA HIS A 86 -6.23 -16.04 13.77
C HIS A 86 -5.48 -15.79 15.09
N ARG A 87 -4.39 -15.00 15.07
CA ARG A 87 -3.62 -14.67 16.28
C ARG A 87 -4.45 -13.85 17.26
N ILE A 88 -5.18 -12.85 16.78
CA ILE A 88 -6.08 -12.03 17.60
C ILE A 88 -7.14 -12.91 18.25
N LYS A 89 -7.77 -13.81 17.49
CA LYS A 89 -8.78 -14.74 18.01
C LYS A 89 -8.20 -15.65 19.11
N LYS A 90 -6.99 -16.16 18.91
CA LYS A 90 -6.30 -16.98 19.93
C LYS A 90 -6.02 -16.18 21.21
N LEU A 91 -5.49 -14.97 21.07
CA LEU A 91 -5.22 -14.08 22.22
C LEU A 91 -6.52 -13.69 22.95
N GLN A 92 -7.62 -13.46 22.23
CA GLN A 92 -8.92 -13.20 22.82
C GLN A 92 -9.44 -14.40 23.63
N GLN A 93 -9.25 -15.63 23.11
CA GLN A 93 -9.61 -16.85 23.84
C GLN A 93 -8.76 -17.03 25.10
N GLU A 94 -7.45 -16.84 25.00
CA GLU A 94 -6.54 -16.92 26.15
C GLU A 94 -6.86 -15.85 27.20
N SER A 95 -7.15 -14.62 26.78
CA SER A 95 -7.57 -13.54 27.68
C SER A 95 -8.92 -13.84 28.35
N ALA A 96 -9.90 -14.38 27.62
CA ALA A 96 -11.17 -14.80 28.20
C ALA A 96 -10.99 -15.91 29.25
N LEU A 97 -10.11 -16.88 28.97
CA LEU A 97 -9.78 -17.93 29.92
C LEU A 97 -9.11 -17.38 31.17
N GLN A 98 -8.14 -16.47 31.02
CA GLN A 98 -7.50 -15.80 32.17
C GLN A 98 -8.49 -14.99 33.00
N LYS A 99 -9.42 -14.27 32.37
CA LYS A 99 -10.48 -13.55 33.08
C LYS A 99 -11.37 -14.49 33.88
N ASN A 100 -11.79 -15.61 33.28
CA ASN A 100 -12.58 -16.63 33.99
C ASN A 100 -11.80 -17.21 35.19
N LEU A 101 -10.51 -17.50 35.04
CA LEU A 101 -9.66 -17.97 36.14
C LEU A 101 -9.54 -16.93 37.26
N LEU A 102 -9.36 -15.65 36.91
CA LEU A 102 -9.30 -14.56 37.89
C LEU A 102 -10.63 -14.41 38.65
N GLU A 103 -11.77 -14.48 37.96
CA GLU A 103 -13.09 -14.45 38.59
C GLU A 103 -13.28 -15.65 39.53
N GLN A 104 -12.85 -16.85 39.13
CA GLN A 104 -12.89 -18.04 39.98
C GLN A 104 -12.01 -17.86 41.23
N LEU A 105 -10.80 -17.34 41.09
CA LEU A 105 -9.90 -17.08 42.21
C LEU A 105 -10.46 -16.00 43.16
N GLN A 106 -11.02 -14.90 42.63
CA GLN A 106 -11.69 -13.89 43.46
C GLN A 106 -12.87 -14.46 44.23
N ASN A 107 -13.67 -15.33 43.61
CA ASN A 107 -14.79 -15.99 44.28
C ASN A 107 -14.32 -17.04 45.32
N GLN A 108 -13.13 -17.62 45.13
CA GLN A 108 -12.49 -18.55 46.06
C GLN A 108 -11.71 -17.89 47.22
N GLN A 109 -11.71 -16.56 47.32
CA GLN A 109 -11.10 -15.80 48.42
C GLN A 109 -12.15 -15.26 49.43
N PRO A 110 -12.98 -16.08 50.08
CA PRO A 110 -13.85 -15.60 51.16
C PRO A 110 -13.03 -15.19 52.41
N GLN A 111 -11.83 -15.74 52.58
CA GLN A 111 -10.95 -15.43 53.73
C GLN A 111 -10.44 -13.99 53.69
N ASP A 112 -10.09 -13.45 52.51
CA ASP A 112 -9.68 -12.05 52.38
C ASP A 112 -10.75 -11.06 52.85
N LYS A 113 -12.05 -11.39 52.69
CA LYS A 113 -13.14 -10.56 53.24
C LYS A 113 -13.19 -10.61 54.77
N LEU A 114 -12.97 -11.78 55.36
CA LEU A 114 -12.91 -11.94 56.83
C LEU A 114 -11.71 -11.20 57.40
N TYR A 115 -10.52 -11.35 56.80
CA TYR A 115 -9.31 -10.64 57.22
C TYR A 115 -9.42 -9.13 56.99
N SER A 116 -10.02 -8.68 55.88
CA SER A 116 -10.25 -7.25 55.63
C SER A 116 -11.25 -6.64 56.62
N ARG A 117 -12.28 -7.40 57.04
CA ARG A 117 -13.20 -6.99 58.12
C ARG A 117 -12.50 -6.96 59.48
N ALA A 118 -11.72 -7.99 59.81
CA ALA A 118 -10.95 -8.06 61.04
C ALA A 118 -9.94 -6.91 61.15
N PHE A 119 -9.23 -6.59 60.06
CA PHE A 119 -8.28 -5.49 60.03
C PHE A 119 -8.96 -4.13 60.31
N LYS A 120 -10.15 -3.88 59.74
CA LYS A 120 -10.92 -2.67 60.03
C LYS A 120 -11.40 -2.60 61.48
N LEU A 121 -11.81 -3.72 62.08
CA LEU A 121 -12.18 -3.76 63.50
C LEU A 121 -10.98 -3.44 64.40
N VAL A 122 -9.80 -3.98 64.07
CA VAL A 122 -8.55 -3.67 64.77
C VAL A 122 -8.17 -2.20 64.62
N GLU A 123 -8.31 -1.61 63.43
CA GLU A 123 -8.08 -0.17 63.20
C GLU A 123 -9.02 0.73 64.01
N LEU A 124 -10.25 0.27 64.29
CA LEU A 124 -11.21 0.95 65.16
C LEU A 124 -10.93 0.75 66.65
N GLY A 125 -9.92 -0.05 67.01
CA GLY A 125 -9.52 -0.31 68.39
C GLY A 125 -10.28 -1.45 69.07
N ALA A 126 -10.90 -2.36 68.32
CA ALA A 126 -11.55 -3.54 68.86
C ALA A 126 -10.55 -4.44 69.60
N ASP A 127 -10.98 -5.03 70.71
CA ASP A 127 -10.13 -5.94 71.51
C ASP A 127 -10.03 -7.33 70.88
N ILE A 128 -9.02 -8.11 71.28
CA ILE A 128 -8.71 -9.45 70.73
C ILE A 128 -9.96 -10.34 70.73
N GLU A 129 -10.71 -10.36 71.83
CA GLU A 129 -11.90 -11.20 71.98
C GLU A 129 -13.06 -10.75 71.09
N GLU A 130 -13.16 -9.45 70.80
CA GLU A 130 -14.18 -8.88 69.93
C GLU A 130 -13.91 -9.23 68.45
N VAL A 131 -12.65 -9.16 68.03
CA VAL A 131 -12.22 -9.54 66.67
C VAL A 131 -12.45 -11.04 66.43
N VAL A 132 -12.14 -11.89 67.41
CA VAL A 132 -12.37 -13.34 67.33
C VAL A 132 -13.86 -13.65 67.18
N ARG A 133 -14.73 -13.00 67.95
CA ARG A 133 -16.18 -13.23 67.92
C ARG A 133 -16.85 -12.71 66.65
N GLU A 134 -16.46 -11.53 66.15
CA GLU A 134 -17.14 -10.88 65.02
C GLU A 134 -16.65 -11.33 63.65
N CYS A 135 -15.40 -11.78 63.55
CA CYS A 135 -14.79 -12.21 62.29
C CYS A 135 -14.58 -13.73 62.20
N ASP A 136 -14.96 -14.49 63.24
CA ASP A 136 -14.82 -15.95 63.33
C ASP A 136 -13.40 -16.46 63.02
N ILE A 137 -12.37 -15.71 63.44
CA ILE A 137 -10.95 -16.07 63.27
C ILE A 137 -10.36 -16.62 64.58
N PRO A 138 -9.38 -17.56 64.51
CA PRO A 138 -8.78 -18.13 65.71
C PRO A 138 -7.97 -17.10 66.51
N LEU A 139 -7.88 -17.32 67.83
CA LEU A 139 -7.23 -16.41 68.78
C LEU A 139 -5.80 -16.02 68.36
N ALA A 140 -5.01 -17.00 67.92
CA ALA A 140 -3.63 -16.76 67.48
C ALA A 140 -3.53 -15.83 66.25
N GLU A 141 -4.52 -15.86 65.35
CA GLU A 141 -4.56 -14.98 64.19
C GLU A 141 -5.00 -13.56 64.58
N ALA A 142 -5.97 -13.43 65.48
CA ALA A 142 -6.40 -12.13 66.00
C ALA A 142 -5.26 -11.41 66.76
N GLU A 143 -4.51 -12.15 67.59
CA GLU A 143 -3.35 -11.63 68.31
C GLU A 143 -2.25 -11.19 67.33
N MET A 144 -1.97 -12.00 66.30
CA MET A 144 -1.04 -11.64 65.24
C MET A 144 -1.45 -10.33 64.54
N LEU A 145 -2.71 -10.19 64.12
CA LEU A 145 -3.21 -9.00 63.42
C LEU A 145 -3.07 -7.71 64.25
N ILE A 146 -3.38 -7.78 65.54
CA ILE A 146 -3.26 -6.64 66.47
C ILE A 146 -1.79 -6.27 66.71
N SER A 147 -0.90 -7.26 66.83
CA SER A 147 0.54 -7.01 67.00
C SER A 147 1.16 -6.33 65.78
N VAL A 148 0.77 -6.76 64.57
CA VAL A 148 1.21 -6.17 63.30
C VAL A 148 0.68 -4.73 63.16
N HIS A 149 -0.59 -4.49 63.49
CA HIS A 149 -1.16 -3.13 63.46
C HIS A 149 -0.45 -2.20 64.45
N ARG A 150 -0.20 -2.65 65.68
CA ARG A 150 0.51 -1.89 66.71
C ARG A 150 1.91 -1.51 66.23
N ASN A 151 2.67 -2.45 65.66
CA ASN A 151 4.01 -2.18 65.12
C ASN A 151 4.00 -1.20 63.94
N LYS A 152 2.90 -1.13 63.18
CA LYS A 152 2.74 -0.18 62.06
C LYS A 152 2.33 1.22 62.52
N THR A 153 1.52 1.33 63.57
CA THR A 153 1.07 2.62 64.12
C THR A 153 2.03 3.23 65.14
N SER A 154 2.95 2.43 65.68
CA SER A 154 4.14 2.89 66.40
C SER A 154 5.40 2.67 65.55
N PRO A 155 5.66 3.50 64.51
CA PRO A 155 6.96 3.47 63.88
C PRO A 155 7.98 3.98 64.90
N SER A 156 8.98 3.17 65.20
CA SER A 156 10.24 3.65 65.79
C SER A 156 10.92 4.64 64.85
#